data_AF-A0A0F8VXH4-F1
#
_entry.id   AF-A0A0F8VXH4-F1
#
_cell.length_a   1.000
_cell.length_b   1.000
_cell.length_c   1.000
_cell.angle_alpha   90.00
_cell.angle_beta   90.00
_cell.angle_gamma   90.00
#
_symmetry.space_group_name_H-M   'P 1'
#
loop_
_entity.id
_entity.type
_entity.pdbx_description
1 polymer ?
#
loop_
_entity_poly.entity_id
_entity_poly.type
_entity_poly.pdbx_seq_one_letter_code
_entity_poly.pdbx_strand_id
1 'polypeptide(L)'
;MTEILNQGISERGLKSAYELGCKKEHGTRLRYMAGCHCFYCRRANSDYERERIRARANGDWNGLVPAKKARAHMRKLSRLGVGRRAVGAATDVADSVLVKINNGERIQIRARTERLILAVSIAHASDGAYVDARTTWKQIRQLLREGFTKIRIAEAIGQQRALQLGRLRVTARHAGAIDRLWRRYMTPAGV
;
A
#
# COMPACT_ATOMS: atom_id res chain seq x y z
N MET A 1 2.36 -4.10 38.34
CA MET A 1 1.87 -4.00 36.93
C MET A 1 1.77 -5.35 36.22
N THR A 2 2.67 -6.30 36.48
CA THR A 2 2.64 -7.66 35.90
C THR A 2 1.50 -8.53 36.44
N GLU A 3 1.09 -8.36 37.70
CA GLU A 3 -0.07 -9.05 38.29
C GLU A 3 -1.42 -8.64 37.67
N ILE A 4 -1.62 -7.34 37.44
CA ILE A 4 -2.87 -6.78 36.88
C ILE A 4 -3.12 -7.28 35.45
N LEU A 5 -2.06 -7.43 34.64
CA LEU A 5 -2.16 -7.98 33.28
C LEU A 5 -2.45 -9.48 33.25
N ASN A 6 -2.03 -10.23 34.27
CA ASN A 6 -2.32 -11.66 34.36
C ASN A 6 -3.77 -11.95 34.81
N GLN A 7 -4.35 -11.14 35.70
CA GLN A 7 -5.75 -11.29 36.14
C GLN A 7 -6.75 -11.21 34.98
N GLY A 8 -6.63 -10.21 34.10
CA GLY A 8 -7.58 -10.03 32.98
C GLY A 8 -7.51 -11.09 31.86
N ILE A 9 -6.47 -11.93 31.82
CA ILE A 9 -6.35 -13.05 30.87
C ILE A 9 -7.08 -14.27 31.41
N SER A 10 -6.91 -14.57 32.69
CA SER A 10 -7.59 -15.68 33.37
C SER A 10 -9.10 -15.47 33.43
N GLU A 11 -9.59 -14.24 33.61
CA GLU A 11 -11.01 -13.89 33.54
C GLU A 11 -11.67 -14.22 32.19
N ARG A 12 -10.89 -14.29 31.11
CA ARG A 12 -11.36 -14.67 29.76
C ARG A 12 -11.26 -16.18 29.49
N GLY A 13 -10.99 -16.98 30.52
CA GLY A 13 -10.77 -18.43 30.42
C GLY A 13 -9.46 -18.82 29.72
N LEU A 14 -8.53 -17.87 29.55
CA LEU A 14 -7.24 -18.13 28.91
C LEU A 14 -6.19 -18.45 29.97
N LYS A 15 -5.34 -19.44 29.69
CA LYS A 15 -4.20 -19.79 30.55
C LYS A 15 -3.22 -18.63 30.62
N SER A 16 -2.78 -18.30 31.82
CA SER A 16 -1.75 -17.30 32.09
C SER A 16 -0.39 -17.72 31.52
N ALA A 17 0.51 -16.74 31.34
CA ALA A 17 1.88 -17.03 30.93
C ALA A 17 2.60 -17.97 31.91
N TYR A 18 2.28 -17.86 33.20
CA TYR A 18 2.79 -18.76 34.24
C TYR A 18 2.35 -20.20 33.98
N GLU A 19 1.06 -20.46 33.84
CA GLU A 19 0.52 -21.82 33.61
C GLU A 19 1.05 -22.46 32.32
N LEU A 20 1.29 -21.66 31.29
CA LEU A 20 1.82 -22.13 30.01
C LEU A 20 3.32 -22.45 30.07
N GLY A 21 4.09 -21.73 30.89
CA GLY A 21 5.55 -21.78 30.88
C GLY A 21 6.20 -22.47 32.09
N CYS A 22 5.51 -22.64 33.21
CA CYS A 22 6.08 -23.16 34.46
C CYS A 22 6.54 -24.64 34.41
N LYS A 23 6.16 -25.39 33.38
CA LYS A 23 6.64 -26.76 33.12
C LYS A 23 7.55 -26.89 31.88
N LYS A 24 7.81 -25.78 31.17
CA LYS A 24 8.69 -25.78 29.99
C LYS A 24 10.15 -25.80 30.41
N GLU A 25 11.01 -26.32 29.54
CA GLU A 25 12.46 -26.29 29.72
C GLU A 25 12.99 -24.85 29.86
N HIS A 26 14.07 -24.71 30.64
CA HIS A 26 14.81 -23.47 30.75
C HIS A 26 15.49 -23.12 29.42
N GLY A 27 15.77 -21.83 29.20
CA GLY A 27 16.31 -21.38 27.91
C GLY A 27 15.25 -21.04 26.86
N THR A 28 13.98 -20.96 27.26
CA THR A 28 12.90 -20.52 26.36
C THR A 28 12.32 -19.18 26.82
N ARG A 29 11.84 -18.38 25.86
CA ARG A 29 11.15 -17.12 26.18
C ARG A 29 9.87 -17.35 26.99
N LEU A 30 9.14 -18.43 26.74
CA LEU A 30 7.91 -18.74 27.48
C LEU A 30 8.22 -19.05 28.95
N ARG A 31 9.32 -19.74 29.25
CA ARG A 31 9.79 -19.97 30.62
C ARG A 31 10.21 -18.67 31.32
N TYR A 32 10.82 -17.74 30.59
CA TYR A 32 11.09 -16.38 31.10
C TYR A 32 9.80 -15.63 31.44
N MET A 33 8.79 -15.65 30.55
CA MET A 33 7.50 -15.01 30.79
C MET A 33 6.72 -15.62 31.96
N ALA A 34 6.95 -16.89 32.26
CA ALA A 34 6.41 -17.56 33.45
C ALA A 34 7.15 -17.18 34.76
N GLY A 35 8.14 -16.29 34.72
CA GLY A 35 8.84 -15.77 35.91
C GLY A 35 10.23 -16.35 36.16
N CYS A 36 10.76 -17.19 35.27
CA CYS A 36 12.13 -17.69 35.43
C CYS A 36 13.17 -16.68 34.97
N HIS A 37 14.05 -16.25 35.88
CA HIS A 37 15.13 -15.31 35.60
C HIS A 37 16.52 -15.95 35.54
N CYS A 38 16.64 -17.26 35.30
CA CYS A 38 17.97 -17.88 35.14
C CYS A 38 18.70 -17.35 33.90
N PHE A 39 20.02 -17.55 33.83
CA PHE A 39 20.85 -17.09 32.72
C PHE A 39 20.30 -17.49 31.34
N TYR A 40 19.95 -18.77 31.16
CA TYR A 40 19.42 -19.28 29.89
C TYR A 40 18.09 -18.60 29.49
N CYS A 41 17.17 -18.43 30.43
CA CYS A 41 15.88 -17.78 30.17
C CYS A 41 16.03 -16.28 29.86
N ARG A 42 16.93 -15.57 30.57
CA ARG A 42 17.26 -14.17 30.27
C ARG A 42 17.85 -14.03 28.87
N ARG A 43 18.83 -14.89 28.51
CA ARG A 43 19.42 -14.92 27.18
C ARG A 43 18.36 -15.15 26.09
N ALA A 44 17.49 -16.14 26.26
CA ALA A 44 16.43 -16.42 25.30
C ALA A 44 15.46 -15.23 25.09
N ASN A 45 15.13 -14.51 26.16
CA ASN A 45 14.32 -13.29 26.04
C ASN A 45 15.07 -12.16 25.34
N SER A 46 16.36 -11.96 25.66
CA SER A 46 17.21 -10.97 24.99
C SER A 46 17.39 -11.27 23.51
N ASP A 47 17.60 -12.54 23.15
CA ASP A 47 17.74 -13.00 21.75
C ASP A 47 16.47 -12.69 20.95
N TYR A 48 15.30 -13.04 21.51
CA TYR A 48 14.01 -12.73 20.91
C TYR A 48 13.77 -11.21 20.74
N GLU A 49 14.07 -10.39 21.74
CA GLU A 49 13.87 -8.93 21.61
C GLU A 49 14.85 -8.32 20.59
N ARG A 50 16.10 -8.83 20.50
CA ARG A 50 17.05 -8.44 19.45
C ARG A 50 16.54 -8.80 18.05
N GLU A 51 16.06 -10.02 17.87
CA GLU A 51 15.46 -10.47 16.60
C GLU A 51 14.24 -9.62 16.24
N ARG A 52 13.38 -9.31 17.22
CA ARG A 52 12.21 -8.46 17.03
C ARG A 52 12.58 -7.03 16.63
N ILE A 53 13.61 -6.46 17.23
CA ILE A 53 14.15 -5.14 16.86
C ILE A 53 14.71 -5.18 15.45
N ARG A 54 15.51 -6.22 15.12
CA ARG A 54 16.06 -6.41 13.77
C ARG A 54 14.96 -6.56 12.72
N ALA A 55 13.92 -7.35 12.98
CA ALA A 55 12.77 -7.50 12.08
C ALA A 55 12.01 -6.19 11.88
N ARG A 56 11.94 -5.32 12.89
CA ARG A 56 11.35 -3.97 12.75
C ARG A 56 12.22 -3.07 11.88
N ALA A 57 13.53 -3.07 12.10
CA ALA A 57 14.47 -2.29 11.31
C ALA A 57 14.47 -2.72 9.83
N ASN A 58 14.42 -4.03 9.56
CA ASN A 58 14.38 -4.59 8.21
C ASN A 58 13.02 -4.45 7.52
N GLY A 59 11.97 -4.01 8.24
CA GLY A 59 10.62 -3.93 7.70
C GLY A 59 9.88 -5.27 7.62
N ASP A 60 10.46 -6.37 8.10
CA ASP A 60 9.84 -7.70 8.19
C ASP A 60 8.77 -7.79 9.28
N TRP A 61 8.78 -6.84 10.22
CA TRP A 61 7.78 -6.78 11.28
C TRP A 61 6.37 -6.58 10.71
N ASN A 62 5.45 -7.48 11.08
CA ASN A 62 4.06 -7.49 10.63
C ASN A 62 3.04 -7.19 11.76
N GLY A 63 3.42 -6.33 12.71
CA GLY A 63 2.51 -5.91 13.77
C GLY A 63 1.46 -4.90 13.31
N LEU A 64 0.68 -4.39 14.27
CA LEU A 64 -0.33 -3.35 14.02
C LEU A 64 0.34 -1.97 13.94
N VAL A 65 0.01 -1.21 12.90
CA VAL A 65 0.44 0.16 12.63
C VAL A 65 -0.75 1.07 12.35
N PRO A 66 -0.64 2.39 12.60
CA PRO A 66 -1.71 3.33 12.29
C PRO A 66 -2.04 3.37 10.79
N ALA A 67 -3.32 3.24 10.43
CA ALA A 67 -3.76 3.22 9.03
C ALA A 67 -3.70 4.58 8.31
N LYS A 68 -3.23 5.64 8.99
CA LYS A 68 -3.30 7.03 8.52
C LYS A 68 -2.56 7.24 7.20
N LYS A 69 -1.36 6.66 7.05
CA LYS A 69 -0.54 6.80 5.82
C LYS A 69 -1.20 6.08 4.65
N ALA A 70 -1.60 4.83 4.84
CA ALA A 70 -2.32 4.05 3.84
C ALA A 70 -3.59 4.77 3.36
N ARG A 71 -4.42 5.28 4.27
CA ARG A 71 -5.64 6.04 3.93
C ARG A 71 -5.33 7.32 3.15
N ALA A 72 -4.35 8.10 3.58
CA ALA A 72 -3.95 9.33 2.88
C ALA A 72 -3.46 9.02 1.45
N HIS A 73 -2.68 7.95 1.29
CA HIS A 73 -2.18 7.50 0.00
C HIS A 73 -3.30 7.02 -0.92
N MET A 74 -4.23 6.20 -0.44
CA MET A 74 -5.40 5.77 -1.21
C MET A 74 -6.26 6.95 -1.69
N ARG A 75 -6.43 7.98 -0.85
CA ARG A 75 -7.14 9.21 -1.26
C ARG A 75 -6.38 10.00 -2.31
N LYS A 76 -5.05 10.07 -2.21
CA LYS A 76 -4.18 10.67 -3.24
C LYS A 76 -4.30 9.91 -4.56
N LEU A 77 -4.18 8.58 -4.52
CA LEU A 77 -4.36 7.68 -5.66
C LEU A 77 -5.74 7.85 -6.32
N SER A 78 -6.81 7.93 -5.53
CA SER A 78 -8.17 8.14 -6.04
C SER A 78 -8.32 9.46 -6.81
N ARG A 79 -7.64 10.54 -6.39
CA ARG A 79 -7.63 11.81 -7.14
C ARG A 79 -6.85 11.73 -8.45
N LEU A 80 -5.93 10.77 -8.53
CA LEU A 80 -5.12 10.47 -9.71
C LEU A 80 -5.73 9.35 -10.57
N GLY A 81 -6.98 8.98 -10.31
CA GLY A 81 -7.73 7.96 -11.06
C GLY A 81 -7.42 6.51 -10.66
N VAL A 82 -6.57 6.26 -9.68
CA VAL A 82 -6.37 4.92 -9.12
C VAL A 82 -7.41 4.67 -8.03
N GLY A 83 -8.51 4.06 -8.43
CA GLY A 83 -9.60 3.72 -7.51
C GLY A 83 -9.28 2.53 -6.61
N ARG A 84 -10.05 2.39 -5.53
CA ARG A 84 -9.94 1.30 -4.55
C ARG A 84 -9.86 -0.10 -5.16
N ARG A 85 -10.66 -0.42 -6.18
CA ARG A 85 -10.62 -1.73 -6.85
C ARG A 85 -9.26 -2.02 -7.51
N ALA A 86 -8.65 -0.98 -8.09
CA ALA A 86 -7.31 -1.08 -8.67
C ALA A 86 -6.24 -1.30 -7.60
N VAL A 87 -6.38 -0.63 -6.45
CA VAL A 87 -5.53 -0.88 -5.27
C VAL A 87 -5.68 -2.33 -4.80
N GLY A 88 -6.91 -2.86 -4.73
CA GLY A 88 -7.17 -4.26 -4.37
C GLY A 88 -6.49 -5.24 -5.32
N ALA A 89 -6.68 -5.05 -6.63
CA ALA A 89 -6.04 -5.88 -7.65
C ALA A 89 -4.50 -5.84 -7.59
N ALA A 90 -3.91 -4.69 -7.26
CA ALA A 90 -2.46 -4.52 -7.17
C ALA A 90 -1.84 -5.09 -5.88
N THR A 91 -2.62 -5.27 -4.81
CA THR A 91 -2.10 -5.58 -3.47
C THR A 91 -2.57 -6.90 -2.89
N ASP A 92 -3.55 -7.55 -3.52
CA ASP A 92 -4.27 -8.71 -3.00
C ASP A 92 -4.91 -8.45 -1.61
N VAL A 93 -5.19 -7.19 -1.30
CA VAL A 93 -5.93 -6.79 -0.09
C VAL A 93 -7.41 -6.81 -0.40
N ALA A 94 -8.17 -7.54 0.40
CA ALA A 94 -9.62 -7.65 0.24
C ALA A 94 -10.30 -6.28 0.16
N ASP A 95 -11.22 -6.14 -0.80
CA ASP A 95 -11.92 -4.88 -1.11
C ASP A 95 -12.69 -4.33 0.12
N SER A 96 -13.22 -5.23 0.97
CA SER A 96 -13.88 -4.90 2.23
C SER A 96 -12.94 -4.28 3.27
N VAL A 97 -11.68 -4.71 3.32
CA VAL A 97 -10.65 -4.12 4.20
C VAL A 97 -10.30 -2.73 3.70
N LEU A 98 -10.13 -2.56 2.40
CA LEU A 98 -9.83 -1.27 1.78
C LEU A 98 -10.94 -0.23 2.01
N VAL A 99 -12.22 -0.62 1.99
CA VAL A 99 -13.34 0.27 2.37
C VAL A 99 -13.16 0.77 3.79
N LYS A 100 -12.98 -0.15 4.75
CA LYS A 100 -12.91 0.22 6.16
C LYS A 100 -11.68 1.09 6.47
N ILE A 101 -10.57 0.88 5.77
CA ILE A 101 -9.40 1.76 5.84
C ILE A 101 -9.75 3.15 5.30
N ASN A 102 -10.38 3.24 4.12
CA ASN A 102 -10.68 4.51 3.47
C ASN A 102 -11.71 5.36 4.23
N ASN A 103 -12.73 4.69 4.79
CA ASN A 103 -13.75 5.29 5.66
C ASN A 103 -13.17 5.70 7.03
N GLY A 104 -12.06 5.11 7.45
CA GLY A 104 -11.43 5.38 8.75
C GLY A 104 -11.94 4.51 9.89
N GLU A 105 -12.78 3.51 9.61
CA GLU A 105 -13.24 2.50 10.57
C GLU A 105 -12.09 1.61 11.06
N ARG A 106 -11.07 1.38 10.22
CA ARG A 106 -9.84 0.68 10.62
C ARG A 106 -8.77 1.69 11.05
N ILE A 107 -8.60 1.85 12.35
CA ILE A 107 -7.58 2.73 12.94
C ILE A 107 -6.18 2.10 12.85
N GLN A 108 -6.10 0.78 13.01
CA GLN A 108 -4.86 0.00 12.98
C GLN A 108 -4.94 -1.09 11.91
N ILE A 109 -3.85 -1.29 11.18
CA ILE A 109 -3.70 -2.32 10.14
C ILE A 109 -2.37 -3.04 10.29
N ARG A 110 -2.21 -4.18 9.62
CA ARG A 110 -0.93 -4.89 9.58
C ARG A 110 0.11 -4.07 8.81
N ALA A 111 1.35 -4.04 9.29
CA ALA A 111 2.44 -3.33 8.62
C ALA A 111 2.70 -3.83 7.19
N ARG A 112 2.49 -5.13 6.91
CA ARG A 112 2.52 -5.65 5.54
C ARG A 112 1.44 -5.00 4.65
N THR A 113 0.21 -4.88 5.14
CA THR A 113 -0.89 -4.24 4.41
C THR A 113 -0.59 -2.77 4.13
N GLU A 114 -0.05 -2.04 5.11
CA GLU A 114 0.37 -0.64 4.89
C GLU A 114 1.41 -0.54 3.78
N ARG A 115 2.45 -1.38 3.81
CA ARG A 115 3.50 -1.42 2.78
C ARG A 115 2.95 -1.71 1.39
N LEU A 116 2.09 -2.71 1.26
CA LEU A 116 1.46 -3.06 -0.02
C LEU A 116 0.65 -1.89 -0.57
N ILE A 117 -0.18 -1.24 0.25
CA ILE A 117 -0.95 -0.07 -0.18
C ILE A 117 -0.02 1.08 -0.60
N LEU A 118 1.04 1.35 0.16
CA LEU A 118 2.00 2.42 -0.15
C LEU A 118 2.81 2.15 -1.42
N ALA A 119 3.03 0.89 -1.80
CA ALA A 119 3.71 0.51 -3.03
C ALA A 119 2.87 0.78 -4.30
N VAL A 120 1.55 0.93 -4.17
CA VAL A 120 0.68 1.21 -5.31
C VAL A 120 0.94 2.62 -5.86
N SER A 121 1.18 2.69 -7.17
CA SER A 121 1.41 3.91 -7.92
C SER A 121 0.32 4.18 -8.97
N ILE A 122 0.39 5.33 -9.63
CA ILE A 122 -0.50 5.74 -10.73
C ILE A 122 -0.50 4.71 -11.89
N ALA A 123 0.60 3.98 -12.06
CA ALA A 123 0.72 2.94 -13.08
C ALA A 123 -0.30 1.79 -12.92
N HIS A 124 -0.90 1.66 -11.74
CA HIS A 124 -1.93 0.67 -11.45
C HIS A 124 -3.34 1.16 -11.76
N ALA A 125 -3.51 2.35 -12.35
CA ALA A 125 -4.83 2.82 -12.77
C ALA A 125 -5.43 1.82 -13.76
N SER A 126 -6.72 1.47 -13.58
CA SER A 126 -7.40 0.67 -14.61
C SER A 126 -7.58 1.52 -15.86
N ASP A 127 -7.48 0.88 -17.02
CA ASP A 127 -7.62 1.55 -18.33
C ASP A 127 -8.84 2.47 -18.45
N GLY A 128 -9.99 2.04 -17.90
CA GLY A 128 -11.24 2.78 -17.93
C GLY A 128 -11.37 3.86 -16.86
N ALA A 129 -10.43 3.97 -15.93
CA ALA A 129 -10.52 4.97 -14.86
C ALA A 129 -10.36 6.39 -15.40
N TYR A 130 -11.13 7.34 -14.88
CA TYR A 130 -10.96 8.74 -15.23
C TYR A 130 -9.80 9.39 -14.46
N VAL A 131 -8.93 10.08 -15.20
CA VAL A 131 -7.81 10.88 -14.69
C VAL A 131 -7.98 12.34 -15.10
N ASP A 132 -7.29 13.25 -14.41
CA ASP A 132 -7.25 14.67 -14.77
C ASP A 132 -6.66 14.87 -16.17
N ALA A 133 -7.35 15.65 -17.00
CA ALA A 133 -6.97 15.81 -18.41
C ALA A 133 -5.95 16.93 -18.65
N ARG A 134 -5.55 17.71 -17.64
CA ARG A 134 -4.71 18.91 -17.82
C ARG A 134 -3.37 18.57 -18.46
N THR A 135 -2.70 17.52 -17.98
CA THR A 135 -1.42 17.05 -18.53
C THR A 135 -1.61 16.52 -19.95
N THR A 136 -2.63 15.69 -20.17
CA THR A 136 -2.98 15.16 -21.49
C THR A 136 -3.21 16.28 -22.51
N TRP A 137 -3.96 17.32 -22.16
CA TRP A 137 -4.18 18.48 -23.03
C TRP A 137 -2.94 19.37 -23.20
N LYS A 138 -2.00 19.37 -22.25
CA LYS A 138 -0.69 20.01 -22.45
C LYS A 138 0.10 19.27 -23.54
N GLN A 139 0.14 17.95 -23.48
CA GLN A 139 0.81 17.09 -24.46
C GLN A 139 0.16 17.18 -25.85
N ILE A 140 -1.18 17.10 -25.94
CA ILE A 140 -1.90 17.30 -27.20
C ILE A 140 -1.56 18.66 -27.80
N ARG A 141 -1.62 19.74 -27.01
CA ARG A 141 -1.30 21.09 -27.52
C ARG A 141 0.14 21.19 -28.03
N GLN A 142 1.08 20.50 -27.41
CA GLN A 142 2.45 20.46 -27.90
C GLN A 142 2.53 19.70 -29.22
N LEU A 143 1.94 18.50 -29.32
CA LEU A 143 1.87 17.75 -30.59
C LEU A 143 1.25 18.57 -31.72
N LEU A 144 0.17 19.31 -31.44
CA LEU A 144 -0.47 20.19 -32.44
C LEU A 144 0.45 21.33 -32.91
N ARG A 145 1.28 21.90 -32.02
CA ARG A 145 2.25 22.94 -32.41
C ARG A 145 3.35 22.40 -33.31
N GLU A 146 3.69 21.13 -33.14
CA GLU A 146 4.71 20.41 -33.91
C GLU A 146 4.16 19.83 -35.22
N GLY A 147 2.95 20.25 -35.63
CA GLY A 147 2.36 19.90 -36.92
C GLY A 147 1.52 18.62 -36.94
N PHE A 148 1.31 17.95 -35.80
CA PHE A 148 0.38 16.83 -35.76
C PHE A 148 -1.06 17.33 -35.92
N THR A 149 -1.86 16.61 -36.72
CA THR A 149 -3.31 16.88 -36.80
C THR A 149 -4.06 16.11 -35.70
N LYS A 150 -5.24 16.60 -35.30
CA LYS A 150 -6.10 15.88 -34.35
C LYS A 150 -6.49 14.49 -34.83
N ILE A 151 -6.65 14.31 -36.16
CA ILE A 151 -6.96 13.02 -36.77
C ILE A 151 -5.78 12.05 -36.59
N ARG A 152 -4.57 12.48 -36.93
CA ARG A 152 -3.36 11.68 -36.76
C ARG A 152 -3.10 11.29 -35.30
N ILE A 153 -3.38 12.20 -34.35
CA ILE A 153 -3.31 11.88 -32.92
C ILE A 153 -4.36 10.82 -32.55
N ALA A 154 -5.59 10.94 -33.04
CA ALA A 154 -6.67 10.00 -32.77
C ALA A 154 -6.36 8.59 -33.32
N GLU A 155 -5.90 8.50 -34.57
CA GLU A 155 -5.45 7.25 -35.21
C GLU A 155 -4.32 6.59 -34.40
N ALA A 156 -3.34 7.39 -33.99
CA ALA A 156 -2.18 6.89 -33.23
C ALA A 156 -2.56 6.32 -31.85
N ILE A 157 -3.71 6.70 -31.29
CA ILE A 157 -4.23 6.16 -30.03
C ILE A 157 -5.37 5.14 -30.23
N GLY A 158 -5.63 4.72 -31.48
CA GLY A 158 -6.62 3.71 -31.83
C GLY A 158 -8.07 4.20 -31.88
N GLN A 159 -8.30 5.52 -32.00
CA GLN A 159 -9.63 6.07 -32.27
C GLN A 159 -9.88 6.12 -33.79
N GLN A 160 -11.07 5.72 -34.23
CA GLN A 160 -11.45 5.66 -35.66
C GLN A 160 -11.94 7.00 -36.23
N ARG A 161 -12.19 8.00 -35.38
CA ARG A 161 -12.75 9.30 -35.78
C ARG A 161 -11.87 10.43 -35.22
N ALA A 162 -12.39 11.65 -35.20
CA ALA A 162 -11.71 12.79 -34.59
C ALA A 162 -11.41 12.55 -33.10
N LEU A 163 -10.38 13.23 -32.59
CA LEU A 163 -9.95 13.15 -31.19
C LEU A 163 -11.08 13.60 -30.24
N GLN A 164 -11.77 12.62 -29.64
CA GLN A 164 -12.87 12.84 -28.70
C GLN A 164 -12.39 12.58 -27.27
N LEU A 165 -11.89 13.63 -26.63
CA LEU A 165 -11.43 13.59 -25.24
C LEU A 165 -12.07 14.71 -24.42
N GLY A 166 -12.49 14.40 -23.20
CA GLY A 166 -13.02 15.38 -22.27
C GLY A 166 -11.97 16.42 -21.88
N ARG A 167 -12.41 17.67 -21.65
CA ARG A 167 -11.52 18.78 -21.27
C ARG A 167 -11.01 18.70 -19.84
N LEU A 168 -11.84 18.17 -18.93
CA LEU A 168 -11.52 18.06 -17.50
C LEU A 168 -11.03 16.67 -17.12
N ARG A 169 -11.57 15.63 -17.75
CA ARG A 169 -11.25 14.23 -17.44
C ARG A 169 -11.12 13.41 -18.72
N VAL A 170 -10.17 12.49 -18.72
CA VAL A 170 -9.94 11.48 -19.77
C VAL A 170 -9.75 10.12 -19.13
N THR A 171 -9.90 9.03 -19.87
CA THR A 171 -9.59 7.70 -19.32
C THR A 171 -8.07 7.50 -19.20
N ALA A 172 -7.63 6.70 -18.23
CA ALA A 172 -6.23 6.38 -18.00
C ALA A 172 -5.59 5.74 -19.25
N ARG A 173 -6.36 4.93 -19.98
CA ARG A 173 -5.96 4.39 -21.29
C ARG A 173 -5.59 5.49 -22.28
N HIS A 174 -6.47 6.47 -22.49
CA HIS A 174 -6.20 7.57 -23.43
C HIS A 174 -5.06 8.47 -22.95
N ALA A 175 -4.99 8.78 -21.65
CA ALA A 175 -3.88 9.54 -21.07
C ALA A 175 -2.54 8.83 -21.29
N GLY A 176 -2.46 7.52 -21.03
CA GLY A 176 -1.26 6.73 -21.25
C GLY A 176 -0.89 6.58 -22.73
N ALA A 177 -1.88 6.45 -23.62
CA ALA A 177 -1.63 6.39 -25.06
C ALA A 177 -1.06 7.71 -25.59
N ILE A 178 -1.59 8.85 -25.14
CA ILE A 178 -1.08 10.18 -25.50
C ILE A 178 0.30 10.42 -24.91
N ASP A 179 0.55 10.04 -23.66
CA ASP A 179 1.87 10.18 -23.04
C ASP A 179 2.94 9.39 -23.81
N ARG A 180 2.63 8.15 -24.21
CA ARG A 180 3.53 7.34 -25.06
C ARG A 180 3.77 8.00 -26.42
N LEU A 181 2.73 8.52 -27.06
CA LEU A 181 2.85 9.22 -28.33
C LEU A 181 3.72 10.48 -28.19
N TRP A 182 3.45 11.29 -27.17
CA TRP A 182 4.19 12.50 -26.88
C TRP A 182 5.67 12.21 -26.60
N ARG A 183 5.97 11.22 -25.74
CA ARG A 183 7.36 10.83 -25.45
C ARG A 183 8.12 10.38 -26.69
N ARG A 184 7.46 9.66 -27.59
CA ARG A 184 8.06 9.15 -28.84
C ARG A 184 8.56 10.28 -29.74
N TYR A 185 7.88 11.43 -29.77
CA TYR A 185 8.20 12.52 -30.69
C TYR A 185 8.83 13.75 -30.01
N MET A 186 8.64 13.93 -28.70
CA MET A 186 9.03 15.14 -27.97
C MET A 186 10.20 14.96 -27.01
N THR A 187 10.61 13.71 -26.73
CA THR A 187 11.82 13.46 -25.94
C THR A 187 12.98 13.29 -26.91
N PRO A 188 14.05 14.11 -26.84
CA PRO A 188 15.24 13.87 -27.64
C PRO A 188 15.81 12.51 -27.26
N ALA A 189 16.13 11.69 -28.26
CA ALA A 189 16.87 10.45 -28.08
C ALA A 189 18.29 10.81 -27.65
N GLY A 190 18.58 10.70 -26.34
CA GLY A 190 19.94 10.73 -25.79
C GLY A 190 20.62 12.10 -25.79
N VAL A 191 20.75 12.67 -24.60
CA VAL A 191 21.99 13.32 -24.14
C VAL A 191 22.37 12.65 -22.83
#